data_AF-A0A1G0S0L8-F1
#
_entry.id   AF-A0A1G0S0L8-F1
#
_cell.length_a   1.000
_cell.length_b   1.000
_cell.length_c   1.000
_cell.angle_alpha   90.00
_cell.angle_beta   90.00
_cell.angle_gamma   90.00
#
_symmetry.space_group_name_H-M   'P 1'
#
loop_
_entity.id
_entity.type
_entity.pdbx_description
1 polymer ?
#
loop_
_entity_poly.entity_id
_entity_poly.type
_entity_poly.pdbx_seq_one_letter_code
_entity_poly.pdbx_strand_id
1 'polypeptide(L)'
;MPIPTIHQLVGFLQTGKQNAITAREIAEHFNISDGAVEVPIRDAFRDAIENGELIGSTNQGFFLIANEAEHLEYIRSLESRRDEIGNRIDHLTNNWNNRRH
;
A
#
# COMPACT_ATOMS: atom_id res chain seq x y z
N MET A 1 23.86 6.58 -1.16
CA MET A 1 22.96 7.72 -0.93
C MET A 1 22.00 7.34 0.19
N PRO A 2 21.60 8.26 1.08
CA PRO A 2 20.66 7.94 2.14
C PRO A 2 19.30 7.60 1.55
N ILE A 3 18.63 6.61 2.15
CA ILE A 3 17.25 6.26 1.87
C ILE A 3 16.39 7.51 2.16
N PRO A 4 15.45 7.92 1.29
CA PRO A 4 14.58 9.05 1.57
C PRO A 4 13.79 8.82 2.87
N THR A 5 13.63 9.89 3.65
CA THR A 5 12.82 9.86 4.87
C THR A 5 11.34 9.71 4.53
N ILE A 6 10.52 9.24 5.49
CA ILE A 6 9.06 9.17 5.34
C ILE A 6 8.49 10.51 4.90
N HIS A 7 8.92 11.62 5.50
CA HIS A 7 8.44 12.96 5.14
C HIS A 7 8.77 13.34 3.68
N GLN A 8 9.94 12.94 3.18
CA GLN A 8 10.29 13.15 1.77
C GLN A 8 9.43 12.30 0.83
N LEU A 9 9.17 11.05 1.20
CA LEU A 9 8.31 10.15 0.41
C LEU A 9 6.86 10.66 0.35
N VAL A 10 6.30 11.05 1.50
CA VAL A 10 4.95 11.62 1.59
C VAL A 10 4.86 12.94 0.82
N GLY A 11 5.86 13.82 0.96
CA GLY A 11 5.89 15.10 0.26
C GLY A 11 6.03 14.99 -1.26
N PHE A 12 6.43 13.83 -1.79
CA PHE A 12 6.46 13.57 -3.23
C PHE A 12 5.13 13.05 -3.78
N LEU A 13 4.25 12.54 -2.93
CA LEU A 13 2.92 12.08 -3.36
C LEU A 13 2.06 13.25 -3.82
N GLN A 14 1.22 12.98 -4.82
CA GLN A 14 0.23 13.93 -5.29
C GLN A 14 -1.14 13.65 -4.67
N THR A 15 -1.93 14.71 -4.51
CA THR A 15 -3.29 14.65 -3.97
C THR A 15 -4.28 14.14 -5.01
N GLY A 16 -5.09 13.16 -4.62
CA GLY A 16 -6.16 12.58 -5.42
C GLY A 16 -5.74 11.30 -6.15
N LYS A 17 -6.66 10.34 -6.22
CA LYS A 17 -6.44 9.00 -6.78
C LYS A 17 -5.98 9.02 -8.23
N GLN A 18 -6.48 9.96 -9.03
CA GLN A 18 -6.08 10.14 -10.43
C GLN A 18 -4.60 10.51 -10.62
N ASN A 19 -3.95 10.98 -9.56
CA ASN A 19 -2.56 11.42 -9.56
C ASN A 19 -1.63 10.38 -8.88
N ALA A 20 -2.04 9.11 -8.83
CA ALA A 20 -1.25 8.06 -8.21
C ALA A 20 0.13 7.91 -8.86
N ILE A 21 1.16 7.79 -8.03
CA ILE A 21 2.56 7.65 -8.44
C ILE A 21 3.06 6.25 -8.07
N THR A 22 3.68 5.58 -9.03
CA THR A 22 4.21 4.22 -8.87
C THR A 22 5.44 4.18 -7.96
N ALA A 23 5.69 3.02 -7.32
CA ALA A 23 6.94 2.81 -6.56
C ALA A 23 8.20 3.03 -7.41
N ARG A 24 8.12 2.74 -8.71
CA ARG A 24 9.21 2.94 -9.68
C ARG A 24 9.50 4.42 -9.89
N GLU A 25 8.48 5.25 -10.10
CA GLU A 25 8.65 6.70 -10.24
C GLU A 25 9.22 7.33 -8.96
N ILE A 26 8.80 6.86 -7.79
CA ILE A 26 9.38 7.26 -6.50
C ILE A 26 10.87 6.86 -6.44
N ALA A 27 11.20 5.61 -6.80
CA ALA A 27 12.57 5.11 -6.77
C ALA A 27 13.49 5.85 -7.75
N GLU A 28 13.01 6.14 -8.96
CA GLU A 28 13.71 6.95 -9.97
C GLU A 28 13.96 8.37 -9.44
N HIS A 29 12.95 9.00 -8.82
CA HIS A 29 13.07 10.34 -8.26
C HIS A 29 14.12 10.42 -7.13
N PHE A 30 14.15 9.42 -6.24
CA PHE A 30 15.06 9.37 -5.11
C PHE A 30 16.36 8.59 -5.38
N ASN A 31 16.59 8.16 -6.62
CA ASN A 31 17.77 7.39 -7.04
C ASN A 31 18.01 6.14 -6.16
N ILE A 32 16.93 5.40 -5.87
CA ILE A 32 16.95 4.15 -5.10
C ILE A 32 17.25 3.00 -6.06
N SER A 33 18.20 2.12 -5.71
CA SER A 33 18.60 1.00 -6.58
C SER A 33 17.48 -0.05 -6.69
N ASP A 34 17.07 -0.34 -7.93
CA ASP A 34 15.76 -0.82 -8.35
C ASP A 34 15.44 -2.32 -8.08
N GLY A 35 16.20 -3.00 -7.23
CA GLY A 35 16.08 -4.46 -7.06
C GLY A 35 14.90 -4.91 -6.18
N ALA A 36 14.45 -4.07 -5.24
CA ALA A 36 13.46 -4.44 -4.22
C ALA A 36 12.74 -3.24 -3.59
N VAL A 37 12.69 -2.08 -4.28
CA VAL A 37 12.28 -0.78 -3.71
C VAL A 37 10.81 -0.71 -3.30
N GLU A 38 9.97 -1.55 -3.90
CA GLU A 38 8.53 -1.57 -3.65
C GLU A 38 8.18 -1.98 -2.21
N VAL A 39 8.97 -2.89 -1.59
CA VAL A 39 8.74 -3.31 -0.20
C VAL A 39 9.10 -2.20 0.79
N PRO A 40 10.31 -1.60 0.76
CA PRO A 40 10.65 -0.47 1.63
C PRO A 40 9.73 0.74 1.45
N ILE A 41 9.30 1.06 0.22
CA ILE A 41 8.37 2.18 -0.02
C ILE A 41 7.00 1.88 0.60
N ARG A 42 6.49 0.66 0.45
CA ARG A 42 5.22 0.25 1.08
C ARG A 42 5.30 0.29 2.60
N ASP A 43 6.39 -0.19 3.18
CA ASP A 43 6.58 -0.18 4.62
C ASP A 43 6.67 1.25 5.15
N ALA A 44 7.41 2.12 4.47
CA ALA A 44 7.46 3.55 4.81
C ALA A 44 6.09 4.24 4.75
N PHE A 45 5.24 3.90 3.77
CA PHE A 45 3.88 4.44 3.72
C PHE A 45 2.93 3.83 4.76
N ARG A 46 3.14 2.58 5.19
CA ARG A 46 2.41 2.02 6.34
C ARG A 46 2.75 2.79 7.61
N ASP A 47 4.05 3.02 7.85
CA ASP A 47 4.51 3.83 8.98
C ASP A 47 3.91 5.24 8.92
N ALA A 48 3.86 5.85 7.74
CA ALA A 48 3.23 7.16 7.56
C ALA A 48 1.74 7.17 7.94
N ILE A 49 0.98 6.15 7.52
CA ILE A 49 -0.44 5.99 7.88
C ILE A 49 -0.61 5.84 9.39
N GLU A 50 0.23 5.03 10.05
CA GLU A 50 0.22 4.88 11.51
C GLU A 50 0.50 6.20 12.25
N ASN A 51 1.22 7.13 11.61
CA ASN A 51 1.51 8.47 12.12
C ASN A 51 0.51 9.55 11.66
N GLY A 52 -0.61 9.17 11.04
CA GLY A 52 -1.73 10.06 10.74
C GLY A 52 -1.82 10.56 9.30
N GLU A 53 -0.95 10.10 8.38
CA GLU A 53 -1.04 10.45 6.97
C GLU A 53 -2.20 9.71 6.27
N LEU A 54 -2.94 10.42 5.43
CA LEU A 54 -4.04 9.85 4.64
C LEU A 54 -3.55 9.40 3.27
N ILE A 55 -2.94 8.23 3.21
CA ILE A 55 -2.34 7.66 1.99
C ILE A 55 -3.21 6.53 1.45
N GLY A 56 -3.56 6.61 0.17
CA GLY A 56 -4.23 5.56 -0.57
C GLY A 56 -3.29 4.83 -1.53
N SER A 57 -3.70 3.65 -1.99
CA SER A 57 -2.97 2.90 -3.02
C SER A 57 -3.92 2.21 -4.00
N THR A 58 -3.54 2.20 -5.27
CA THR A 58 -4.20 1.43 -6.34
C THR A 58 -3.17 0.61 -7.11
N ASN A 59 -3.64 -0.11 -8.13
CA ASN A 59 -2.75 -0.77 -9.10
C ASN A 59 -1.88 0.23 -9.90
N GLN A 60 -2.19 1.53 -9.86
CA GLN A 60 -1.46 2.60 -10.54
C GLN A 60 -0.46 3.32 -9.62
N GLY A 61 -0.43 3.03 -8.32
CA GLY A 61 0.52 3.63 -7.39
C GLY A 61 -0.12 4.18 -6.12
N PHE A 62 0.60 5.10 -5.47
CA PHE A 62 0.26 5.72 -4.19
C PHE A 62 -0.15 7.18 -4.38
N PHE A 63 -1.04 7.67 -3.52
CA PHE A 63 -1.54 9.05 -3.58
C PHE A 63 -1.97 9.53 -2.19
N LEU A 64 -2.07 10.85 -2.02
CA LEU A 64 -2.70 11.44 -0.84
C LEU A 64 -4.21 11.51 -1.07
N ILE A 65 -4.98 10.98 -0.13
CA ILE A 65 -6.45 10.97 -0.19
C ILE A 65 -6.96 12.41 -0.12
N ALA A 66 -7.74 12.81 -1.12
CA ALA A 66 -8.19 14.20 -1.28
C ALA A 66 -9.55 14.49 -0.65
N ASN A 67 -10.40 13.47 -0.53
CA ASN A 67 -11.80 13.64 -0.12
C ASN A 67 -12.39 12.36 0.48
N GLU A 68 -13.59 12.49 1.05
CA GLU A 68 -14.30 11.40 1.71
C GLU A 68 -14.64 10.23 0.77
N ALA A 69 -14.92 10.50 -0.50
CA ALA A 69 -15.23 9.44 -1.46
C ALA A 69 -14.01 8.53 -1.70
N GLU A 70 -12.83 9.12 -1.90
CA GLU A 70 -11.57 8.38 -2.02
C GLU A 70 -11.22 7.63 -0.74
N HIS A 71 -11.44 8.26 0.43
CA HIS A 71 -11.25 7.61 1.72
C HIS A 71 -12.13 6.36 1.86
N LEU A 72 -13.43 6.49 1.65
CA LEU A 72 -14.38 5.38 1.76
C LEU A 72 -14.09 4.28 0.72
N GLU A 73 -13.70 4.67 -0.49
CA GLU A 73 -13.30 3.70 -1.52
C GLU A 73 -12.06 2.90 -1.07
N TYR A 74 -11.04 3.57 -0.54
CA TYR A 74 -9.83 2.91 -0.08
C TYR A 74 -10.10 1.98 1.10
N ILE A 75 -10.92 2.41 2.08
CA ILE A 75 -11.36 1.56 3.19
C ILE A 75 -12.06 0.30 2.69
N ARG A 76 -13.01 0.42 1.76
CA ARG A 76 -13.70 -0.75 1.18
C ARG A 76 -12.73 -1.71 0.48
N SER A 77 -11.71 -1.17 -0.19
CA SER A 77 -10.66 -2.00 -0.82
C SER A 77 -9.86 -2.79 0.23
N LEU A 78 -9.51 -2.17 1.35
CA LEU A 78 -8.83 -2.85 2.46
C LEU A 78 -9.71 -3.91 3.13
N GLU A 79 -11.00 -3.63 3.33
CA GLU A 79 -11.97 -4.59 3.87
C GLU A 79 -12.13 -5.80 2.95
N SER A 80 -12.29 -5.59 1.64
CA SER A 80 -12.35 -6.68 0.66
C SER A 80 -11.09 -7.56 0.73
N ARG A 81 -9.91 -6.94 0.85
CA ARG A 81 -8.64 -7.67 0.95
C ARG A 81 -8.53 -8.46 2.25
N ARG A 82 -9.01 -7.91 3.37
CA ARG A 82 -9.09 -8.62 4.65
C ARG A 82 -9.96 -9.87 4.52
N ASP A 83 -11.12 -9.73 3.89
CA ASP A 83 -12.08 -10.83 3.73
C ASP A 83 -11.52 -11.93 2.80
N GLU A 84 -10.82 -11.56 1.72
CA GLU A 84 -10.08 -12.50 0.86
C GLU A 84 -9.01 -13.30 1.63
N ILE A 85 -8.27 -12.63 2.51
CA ILE A 85 -7.27 -13.28 3.37
C ILE A 85 -7.98 -14.25 4.35
N GLY A 86 -9.09 -13.84 4.95
CA GLY A 86 -9.92 -14.69 5.80
C GLY A 86 -10.38 -15.97 5.09
N ASN A 87 -10.99 -15.82 3.91
CA ASN A 87 -11.42 -16.94 3.08
C ASN A 87 -10.27 -17.89 2.74
N ARG A 88 -9.07 -17.35 2.47
CA ARG A 88 -7.87 -18.16 2.22
C ARG A 88 -7.44 -18.96 3.44
N ILE A 89 -7.52 -18.37 4.65
CA ILE A 89 -7.24 -19.07 5.91
C ILE A 89 -8.22 -20.22 6.11
N ASP A 90 -9.52 -19.99 5.89
CA ASP A 90 -10.56 -21.00 6.04
C ASP A 90 -10.34 -22.17 5.06
N HIS A 91 -10.07 -21.87 3.79
CA HIS A 91 -9.76 -22.88 2.79
C HIS A 91 -8.54 -23.73 3.16
N LEU A 92 -7.45 -23.10 3.64
CA LEU A 92 -6.25 -23.82 4.08
C LEU A 92 -6.55 -24.75 5.27
N THR A 93 -7.33 -24.27 6.23
CA THR A 93 -7.73 -25.02 7.43
C THR A 93 -8.59 -26.22 7.06
N ASN A 94 -9.61 -26.01 6.22
CA ASN A 94 -10.49 -27.09 5.75
C ASN A 94 -9.72 -28.15 4.96
N ASN A 95 -8.83 -27.72 4.06
CA ASN A 95 -7.98 -28.63 3.30
C ASN A 95 -7.03 -29.44 4.20
N TRP A 96 -6.51 -28.84 5.26
CA TRP A 96 -5.69 -29.55 6.25
C TRP A 96 -6.50 -30.61 7.01
N ASN A 97 -7.69 -30.25 7.49
CA ASN A 97 -8.56 -31.17 8.22
C ASN A 97 -9.01 -32.35 7.36
N ASN A 98 -9.38 -32.11 6.09
CA ASN A 98 -9.80 -33.15 5.15
C ASN A 98 -8.69 -34.14 4.80
N ARG A 99 -7.40 -33.79 4.95
CA ARG A 99 -6.28 -34.73 4.74
C ARG A 99 -6.02 -35.65 5.94
N ARG A 100 -6.57 -35.31 7.11
CA ARG A 100 -6.38 -36.07 8.36
C ARG A 100 -7.51 -37.07 8.63
N HIS A 101 -8.55 -37.06 7.80
CA HIS A 101 -9.64 -38.04 7.76
C HIS A 101 -9.48 -38.95 6.55
#